data_AF-A0A975I2G6-F1
#
_entry.id   AF-A0A975I2G6-F1
#
_cell.length_a   1.000
_cell.length_b   1.000
_cell.length_c   1.000
_cell.angle_alpha   90.00
_cell.angle_beta   90.00
_cell.angle_gamma   90.00
#
_symmetry.space_group_name_H-M   'P 1'
#
loop_
_entity.id
_entity.type
_entity.pdbx_description
1 polymer ?
#
loop_
_entity_poly.entity_id
_entity_poly.type
_entity_poly.pdbx_seq_one_letter_code
_entity_poly.pdbx_strand_id
1 'polypeptide(L)'
;MSMDASNVIALLAVPGLFAVAIGAVLLRRAFSLRNPLPEEFAFAVAWVFLVGSLVWLGVYLSGSVLLGFGPPWNWLAAAHFATAGFGALTVTAFCCRAVSGSGALRALRILLLAHPATYLVTAAGIYGFRFCDELGSAGYGLIFLIQLAAFLCGRPHRMRRGACIMATVALLVPVLTVIPAMAWAWGRPILDIPEMIRYHGIVNAIGHVGLGLAAFAWGKPPSHSALPDKTNALPG
;
A
#
# COMPACT_ATOMS: atom_id res chain seq x y z
N MET A 1 14.19 19.70 -15.30
CA MET A 1 15.64 19.66 -15.03
C MET A 1 16.01 18.22 -14.73
N SER A 2 16.86 17.60 -15.55
CA SER A 2 17.48 16.32 -15.20
C SER A 2 18.56 16.56 -14.15
N MET A 3 18.58 15.74 -13.11
CA MET A 3 19.66 15.72 -12.13
C MET A 3 20.73 14.72 -12.58
N ASP A 4 22.00 15.03 -12.35
CA ASP A 4 23.07 14.06 -12.55
C ASP A 4 22.85 12.82 -11.65
N ALA A 5 23.26 11.64 -12.15
CA ALA A 5 23.04 10.36 -11.49
C ALA A 5 23.67 10.33 -10.09
N SER A 6 24.83 10.97 -9.89
CA SER A 6 25.47 11.02 -8.57
C SER A 6 24.62 11.76 -7.53
N ASN A 7 24.01 12.88 -7.93
CA ASN A 7 23.11 13.66 -7.08
C ASN A 7 21.81 12.91 -6.76
N VAL A 8 21.25 12.19 -7.75
CA VAL A 8 20.06 11.35 -7.54
C VAL A 8 20.36 10.22 -6.56
N ILE A 9 21.49 9.53 -6.72
CA ILE A 9 21.90 8.46 -5.81
C ILE A 9 22.09 9.02 -4.40
N ALA A 10 22.81 10.13 -4.25
CA ALA A 10 23.01 10.75 -2.94
C ALA A 10 21.68 11.14 -2.26
N LEU A 11 20.73 11.69 -3.02
CA LEU A 11 19.41 12.06 -2.54
C LEU A 11 18.59 10.85 -2.06
N LEU A 12 18.68 9.72 -2.75
CA LEU A 12 17.82 8.56 -2.54
C LEU A 12 18.46 7.46 -1.70
N ALA A 13 19.79 7.49 -1.49
CA ALA A 13 20.50 6.49 -0.72
C ALA A 13 20.02 6.41 0.73
N VAL A 14 19.90 7.56 1.40
CA VAL A 14 19.45 7.63 2.81
C VAL A 14 18.04 7.05 2.99
N PRO A 15 17.00 7.50 2.27
CA PRO A 15 15.66 6.91 2.42
C PRO A 15 15.61 5.45 1.97
N GLY A 16 16.42 5.05 0.97
CA GLY A 16 16.53 3.67 0.52
C GLY A 16 17.09 2.74 1.61
N LEU A 17 18.22 3.11 2.21
CA LEU A 17 18.83 2.37 3.32
C LEU A 17 17.89 2.30 4.53
N PHE A 18 17.21 3.40 4.84
CA PHE A 18 16.23 3.43 5.92
C PHE A 18 15.05 2.47 5.67
N ALA A 19 14.51 2.45 4.45
CA ALA A 19 13.43 1.55 4.07
C ALA A 19 13.85 0.07 4.17
N VAL A 20 15.05 -0.26 3.69
CA VAL A 20 15.63 -1.61 3.80
C VAL A 20 15.83 -1.99 5.27
N ALA A 21 16.42 -1.12 6.08
CA ALA A 21 16.67 -1.38 7.49
C ALA A 21 15.38 -1.64 8.26
N ILE A 22 14.35 -0.82 8.06
CA ILE A 22 13.04 -1.02 8.72
C ILE A 22 12.40 -2.32 8.24
N GLY A 23 12.35 -2.56 6.92
CA GLY A 23 11.80 -3.80 6.36
C GLY A 23 12.49 -5.03 6.96
N ALA A 24 13.82 -5.02 7.06
CA ALA A 24 14.60 -6.12 7.63
C ALA A 24 14.33 -6.32 9.13
N VAL A 25 14.24 -5.24 9.92
CA VAL A 25 13.91 -5.32 11.35
C VAL A 25 12.50 -5.87 11.56
N LEU A 26 11.52 -5.40 10.78
CA LEU A 26 10.14 -5.88 10.84
C LEU A 26 10.02 -7.34 10.41
N LEU A 27 10.74 -7.73 9.36
CA LEU A 27 10.74 -9.10 8.87
C LEU A 27 11.36 -10.06 9.88
N ARG A 28 12.51 -9.69 10.46
CA ARG A 28 13.14 -10.44 11.56
C ARG A 28 12.19 -10.58 12.74
N ARG A 29 11.49 -9.50 13.10
CA ARG A 29 10.48 -9.52 14.16
C ARG A 29 9.34 -10.49 13.81
N ALA A 30 8.80 -10.44 12.60
CA ALA A 30 7.71 -11.31 12.16
C ALA A 30 8.09 -12.79 12.24
N PHE A 31 9.33 -13.15 11.87
CA PHE A 31 9.86 -14.50 12.02
C PHE A 31 10.10 -14.91 13.47
N SER A 32 10.35 -13.97 14.38
CA SER A 32 10.55 -14.27 15.81
C SER A 32 9.26 -14.47 16.61
N LEU A 33 8.08 -14.21 16.01
CA LEU A 33 6.80 -14.41 16.67
C LEU A 33 6.50 -15.91 16.81
N ARG A 34 5.98 -16.31 17.98
CA ARG A 34 5.55 -17.70 18.23
C ARG A 34 4.51 -18.18 17.23
N ASN A 35 3.63 -17.27 16.80
CA ASN A 35 2.61 -17.50 15.79
C ASN A 35 2.74 -16.44 14.69
N PRO A 36 3.47 -16.73 13.60
CA PRO A 36 3.60 -15.81 12.47
C PRO A 36 2.23 -15.45 11.89
N LEU A 37 1.94 -14.16 11.77
CA LEU A 37 0.68 -13.67 11.20
C LEU A 37 0.91 -13.10 9.80
N PRO A 38 0.01 -13.36 8.82
CA PRO A 38 0.14 -12.84 7.45
C PRO A 38 0.28 -11.31 7.40
N GLU A 39 -0.46 -10.59 8.25
CA GLU A 39 -0.42 -9.13 8.33
C GLU A 39 0.92 -8.57 8.83
N GLU A 40 1.68 -9.30 9.65
CA GLU A 40 3.00 -8.86 10.10
C GLU A 40 4.03 -9.02 8.98
N PHE A 41 3.96 -10.13 8.21
CA PHE A 41 4.79 -10.32 7.02
C PHE A 41 4.44 -9.33 5.92
N ALA A 42 3.16 -9.14 5.63
CA ALA A 42 2.73 -8.19 4.61
C ALA A 42 3.18 -6.77 4.94
N PHE A 43 3.10 -6.36 6.21
CA PHE A 43 3.63 -5.06 6.64
C PHE A 43 5.14 -4.96 6.48
N ALA A 44 5.90 -6.02 6.82
CA ALA A 44 7.34 -6.02 6.61
C ALA A 44 7.72 -5.97 5.12
N VAL A 45 7.05 -6.76 4.29
CA VAL A 45 7.27 -6.85 2.84
C VAL A 45 6.80 -5.59 2.12
N ALA A 46 5.82 -4.84 2.66
CA ALA A 46 5.37 -3.57 2.10
C ALA A 46 6.54 -2.59 1.86
N TRP A 47 7.60 -2.64 2.68
CA TRP A 47 8.78 -1.80 2.54
C TRP A 47 9.58 -2.07 1.26
N VAL A 48 9.48 -3.26 0.67
CA VAL A 48 10.06 -3.55 -0.65
C VAL A 48 9.45 -2.63 -1.72
N PHE A 49 8.15 -2.33 -1.61
CA PHE A 49 7.50 -1.42 -2.54
C PHE A 49 7.99 0.02 -2.36
N LEU A 50 8.35 0.45 -1.14
CA LEU A 50 8.95 1.76 -0.94
C LEU A 50 10.34 1.84 -1.60
N VAL A 51 11.15 0.78 -1.52
CA VAL A 51 12.43 0.70 -2.26
C VAL A 51 12.19 0.77 -3.76
N GLY A 52 11.22 0.01 -4.28
CA GLY A 52 10.81 0.07 -5.69
C GLY A 52 10.41 1.49 -6.10
N SER A 53 9.64 2.20 -5.26
CA SER A 53 9.26 3.59 -5.50
C SER A 53 10.47 4.51 -5.66
N LEU A 54 11.46 4.37 -4.76
CA LEU A 54 12.67 5.18 -4.82
C LEU A 54 13.50 4.89 -6.07
N VAL A 55 13.57 3.64 -6.52
CA VAL A 55 14.22 3.27 -7.80
C VAL A 55 13.55 4.00 -8.96
N TRP A 56 12.22 3.88 -9.09
CA TRP A 56 11.48 4.55 -10.17
C TRP A 56 11.56 6.07 -10.09
N LEU A 57 11.56 6.65 -8.88
CA LEU A 57 11.76 8.07 -8.68
C LEU A 57 13.16 8.52 -9.14
N GLY A 58 14.20 7.74 -8.85
CA GLY A 58 15.56 8.03 -9.31
C GLY A 58 15.68 8.01 -10.83
N VAL A 59 15.05 7.03 -11.49
CA VAL A 59 14.98 6.96 -12.96
C VAL A 59 14.27 8.21 -13.51
N TYR A 60 13.16 8.62 -12.88
CA TYR A 60 12.45 9.84 -13.27
C TYR A 60 13.31 11.11 -13.11
N LEU A 61 13.96 11.29 -11.96
CA LEU A 61 14.78 12.48 -11.66
C LEU A 61 16.02 12.60 -12.55
N SER A 62 16.59 11.47 -12.97
CA SER A 62 17.71 11.45 -13.91
C SER A 62 17.29 11.62 -15.38
N GLY A 63 15.98 11.55 -15.68
CA GLY A 63 15.48 11.55 -17.06
C GLY A 63 15.79 10.26 -17.83
N SER A 64 16.08 9.18 -17.11
CA SER A 64 16.46 7.88 -17.69
C SER A 64 15.24 7.05 -18.12
N VAL A 65 15.49 5.95 -18.84
CA VAL A 65 14.50 4.93 -19.19
C VAL A 65 14.77 3.66 -18.39
N LEU A 66 13.74 3.05 -17.82
CA LEU A 66 13.82 1.76 -17.12
C LEU A 66 12.77 0.80 -17.68
N LEU A 67 13.19 -0.40 -18.09
CA LEU A 67 12.32 -1.44 -18.65
C LEU A 67 11.47 -0.96 -19.85
N GLY A 68 11.99 0.00 -20.63
CA GLY A 68 11.29 0.61 -21.76
C GLY A 68 10.39 1.80 -21.40
N PHE A 69 10.26 2.16 -20.13
CA PHE A 69 9.46 3.29 -19.68
C PHE A 69 10.30 4.56 -19.44
N GLY A 70 9.84 5.67 -20.02
CA GLY A 70 10.31 7.03 -19.76
C GLY A 70 9.25 7.87 -19.03
N PRO A 71 9.50 9.17 -18.79
CA PRO A 71 8.46 10.09 -18.31
C PRO A 71 7.23 10.12 -19.27
N PRO A 72 5.99 10.19 -18.76
CA PRO A 72 5.59 10.35 -17.35
C PRO A 72 5.49 9.03 -16.55
N TRP A 73 5.69 7.88 -17.20
CA TRP A 73 5.45 6.55 -16.62
C TRP A 73 6.35 6.23 -15.43
N ASN A 74 7.61 6.69 -15.43
CA ASN A 74 8.52 6.46 -14.30
C ASN A 74 8.05 7.15 -13.01
N TRP A 75 7.51 8.38 -13.14
CA TRP A 75 6.93 9.07 -11.99
C TRP A 75 5.64 8.39 -11.53
N LEU A 76 4.81 7.95 -12.47
CA LEU A 76 3.59 7.21 -12.17
C LEU A 76 3.89 5.91 -11.43
N ALA A 77 4.87 5.13 -11.90
CA ALA A 77 5.33 3.91 -11.26
C ALA A 77 5.85 4.20 -9.85
N ALA A 78 6.69 5.22 -9.69
CA ALA A 78 7.18 5.62 -8.37
C ALA A 78 6.02 5.90 -7.40
N ALA A 79 5.02 6.68 -7.83
CA ALA A 79 3.86 7.00 -7.03
C ALA A 79 3.06 5.73 -6.66
N HIS A 80 2.78 4.85 -7.62
CA HIS A 80 2.04 3.60 -7.40
C HIS A 80 2.78 2.66 -6.44
N PHE A 81 4.09 2.49 -6.58
CA PHE A 81 4.88 1.69 -5.64
C PHE A 81 4.78 2.24 -4.19
N ALA A 82 4.82 3.55 -4.01
CA ALA A 82 4.70 4.16 -2.68
C ALA A 82 3.27 4.07 -2.11
N THR A 83 2.27 4.55 -2.83
CA THR A 83 0.91 4.69 -2.28
C THR A 83 0.17 3.37 -2.32
N ALA A 84 0.25 2.70 -3.45
CA ALA A 84 -0.54 1.55 -3.78
C ALA A 84 0.18 0.29 -3.28
N GLY A 85 1.47 0.14 -3.55
CA GLY A 85 2.29 -0.95 -3.02
C GLY A 85 2.46 -0.86 -1.50
N PHE A 86 3.25 0.11 -1.03
CA PHE A 86 3.56 0.25 0.40
C PHE A 86 2.34 0.68 1.23
N GLY A 87 1.66 1.75 0.81
CA GLY A 87 0.56 2.35 1.57
C GLY A 87 -0.64 1.42 1.73
N ALA A 88 -1.17 0.86 0.64
CA ALA A 88 -2.35 0.00 0.70
C ALA A 88 -2.09 -1.25 1.54
N LEU A 89 -0.96 -1.96 1.32
CA LEU A 89 -0.59 -3.13 2.12
C LEU A 89 -0.45 -2.80 3.60
N THR A 90 0.18 -1.66 3.93
CA THR A 90 0.35 -1.21 5.31
C THR A 90 -1.02 -0.93 5.96
N VAL A 91 -1.89 -0.19 5.28
CA VAL A 91 -3.23 0.13 5.78
C VAL A 91 -4.06 -1.14 5.93
N THR A 92 -4.03 -2.08 4.98
CA THR A 92 -4.71 -3.37 5.10
C THR A 92 -4.18 -4.20 6.26
N ALA A 93 -2.87 -4.28 6.45
CA ALA A 93 -2.26 -4.98 7.58
C ALA A 93 -2.68 -4.39 8.92
N PHE A 94 -2.84 -3.07 9.01
CA PHE A 94 -3.35 -2.42 10.20
C PHE A 94 -4.86 -2.60 10.39
N CYS A 95 -5.65 -2.64 9.32
CA CYS A 95 -7.06 -3.02 9.38
C CYS A 95 -7.21 -4.41 10.01
N CYS A 96 -6.33 -5.37 9.67
CA CYS A 96 -6.34 -6.70 10.30
C CYS A 96 -6.23 -6.61 11.83
N ARG A 97 -5.40 -5.71 12.37
CA ARG A 97 -5.22 -5.52 13.83
C ARG A 97 -6.41 -4.89 14.52
N ALA A 98 -7.14 -4.02 13.80
CA ALA A 98 -8.24 -3.25 14.35
C ALA A 98 -9.53 -4.06 14.47
N VAL A 99 -9.80 -4.97 13.54
CA VAL A 99 -11.02 -5.78 13.53
C VAL A 99 -10.95 -6.92 14.53
N SER A 100 -12.11 -7.47 14.90
CA SER A 100 -12.19 -8.65 15.78
C SER A 100 -13.08 -9.76 15.21
N GLY A 101 -13.88 -9.48 14.19
CA GLY A 101 -14.66 -10.52 13.49
C GLY A 101 -13.76 -11.46 12.69
N SER A 102 -13.89 -12.78 12.91
CA SER A 102 -13.09 -13.81 12.23
C SER A 102 -13.28 -13.80 10.70
N GLY A 103 -14.51 -13.58 10.23
CA GLY A 103 -14.83 -13.46 8.80
C GLY A 103 -14.18 -12.22 8.17
N ALA A 104 -14.29 -11.07 8.82
CA ALA A 104 -13.65 -9.82 8.38
C ALA A 104 -12.12 -9.93 8.35
N LEU A 105 -11.51 -10.52 9.39
CA LEU A 105 -10.08 -10.75 9.45
C LEU A 105 -9.61 -11.69 8.34
N ARG A 106 -10.36 -12.76 8.07
CA ARG A 106 -10.07 -13.68 6.95
C ARG A 106 -10.10 -12.94 5.61
N ALA A 107 -11.13 -12.13 5.37
CA ALA A 107 -11.24 -11.33 4.16
C ALA A 107 -10.03 -10.40 4.01
N LEU A 108 -9.72 -9.59 5.03
CA LEU A 108 -8.57 -8.67 4.99
C LEU A 108 -7.24 -9.39 4.74
N ARG A 109 -7.03 -10.59 5.31
CA ARG A 109 -5.83 -11.39 5.07
C ARG A 109 -5.73 -11.90 3.63
N ILE A 110 -6.85 -12.25 3.00
CA ILE A 110 -6.87 -12.58 1.57
C ILE A 110 -6.50 -11.35 0.75
N LEU A 111 -6.99 -10.16 1.13
CA LEU A 111 -6.66 -8.92 0.43
C LEU A 111 -5.17 -8.56 0.46
N LEU A 112 -4.42 -8.97 1.50
CA LEU A 112 -2.95 -8.79 1.54
C LEU A 112 -2.25 -9.49 0.36
N LEU A 113 -2.82 -10.57 -0.16
CA LEU A 113 -2.33 -11.27 -1.36
C LEU A 113 -2.99 -10.74 -2.64
N ALA A 114 -4.24 -10.30 -2.56
CA ALA A 114 -4.96 -9.76 -3.72
C ALA A 114 -4.35 -8.43 -4.21
N HIS A 115 -3.94 -7.55 -3.30
CA HIS A 115 -3.28 -6.27 -3.64
C HIS A 115 -2.11 -6.42 -4.62
N PRO A 116 -1.05 -7.20 -4.33
CA PRO A 116 0.06 -7.39 -5.26
C PRO A 116 -0.37 -8.08 -6.57
N ALA A 117 -1.32 -9.01 -6.51
CA ALA A 117 -1.83 -9.65 -7.73
C ALA A 117 -2.51 -8.64 -8.66
N THR A 118 -3.35 -7.76 -8.13
CA THR A 118 -4.00 -6.72 -8.93
C THR A 118 -3.00 -5.69 -9.46
N TYR A 119 -1.94 -5.36 -8.72
CA TYR A 119 -0.86 -4.51 -9.24
C TYR A 119 -0.18 -5.12 -10.46
N LEU A 120 0.08 -6.44 -10.43
CA LEU A 120 0.67 -7.14 -11.56
C LEU A 120 -0.26 -7.12 -12.78
N VAL A 121 -1.58 -7.26 -12.58
CA VAL A 121 -2.57 -7.13 -13.65
C VAL A 121 -2.58 -5.71 -14.22
N THR A 122 -2.60 -4.68 -13.38
CA THR A 122 -2.53 -3.27 -13.84
C THR A 122 -1.23 -3.01 -14.60
N ALA A 123 -0.10 -3.51 -14.12
CA ALA A 123 1.18 -3.39 -14.83
C ALA A 123 1.14 -4.07 -16.19
N ALA A 124 0.53 -5.26 -16.30
CA ALA A 124 0.33 -5.93 -17.58
C ALA A 124 -0.55 -5.09 -18.54
N GLY A 125 -1.60 -4.43 -18.03
CA GLY A 125 -2.43 -3.51 -18.81
C GLY A 125 -1.62 -2.36 -19.41
N ILE A 126 -0.78 -1.71 -18.60
CA ILE A 126 0.15 -0.66 -19.04
C ILE A 126 1.13 -1.18 -20.13
N TYR A 127 1.53 -2.45 -20.05
CA TYR A 127 2.36 -3.10 -21.08
C TYR A 127 1.58 -3.47 -22.37
N GLY A 128 0.28 -3.24 -22.42
CA GLY A 128 -0.56 -3.47 -23.60
C GLY A 128 -1.27 -4.83 -23.63
N PHE A 129 -1.29 -5.58 -22.52
CA PHE A 129 -2.08 -6.81 -22.45
C PHE A 129 -3.58 -6.49 -22.43
N ARG A 130 -4.33 -7.09 -23.36
CA ARG A 130 -5.76 -6.84 -23.53
C ARG A 130 -6.55 -7.18 -22.26
N PHE A 131 -7.54 -6.34 -21.95
CA PHE A 131 -8.44 -6.48 -20.80
C PHE A 131 -7.80 -6.29 -19.41
N CYS A 132 -6.48 -6.13 -19.34
CA CYS A 132 -5.79 -6.00 -18.05
C CYS A 132 -6.03 -4.64 -17.39
N ASP A 133 -6.29 -3.57 -18.13
CA ASP A 133 -6.64 -2.27 -17.56
C ASP A 133 -8.01 -2.32 -16.87
N GLU A 134 -9.00 -2.95 -17.52
CA GLU A 134 -10.34 -3.17 -16.99
C GLU A 134 -10.31 -4.10 -15.78
N LEU A 135 -9.65 -5.26 -15.91
CA LEU A 135 -9.52 -6.22 -14.81
C LEU A 135 -8.74 -5.64 -13.62
N GLY A 136 -7.66 -4.91 -13.89
CA GLY A 136 -6.86 -4.26 -12.86
C GLY A 136 -7.67 -3.20 -12.11
N SER A 137 -8.34 -2.30 -12.82
CA SER A 137 -9.11 -1.22 -12.19
C SER A 137 -10.37 -1.72 -11.47
N ALA A 138 -11.12 -2.67 -12.02
CA ALA A 138 -12.23 -3.31 -11.31
C ALA A 138 -11.74 -4.14 -10.10
N GLY A 139 -10.63 -4.86 -10.25
CA GLY A 139 -10.00 -5.59 -9.17
C GLY A 139 -9.63 -4.66 -8.01
N TYR A 140 -9.06 -3.48 -8.31
CA TYR A 140 -8.75 -2.46 -7.31
C TYR A 140 -10.00 -1.95 -6.60
N GLY A 141 -11.02 -1.58 -7.36
CA GLY A 141 -12.28 -1.11 -6.80
C GLY A 141 -12.90 -2.16 -5.87
N LEU A 142 -12.89 -3.42 -6.28
CA LEU A 142 -13.42 -4.52 -5.47
C LEU A 142 -12.59 -4.75 -4.20
N ILE A 143 -11.26 -4.76 -4.28
CA ILE A 143 -10.39 -4.92 -3.11
C ILE A 143 -10.66 -3.85 -2.07
N PHE A 144 -10.69 -2.57 -2.46
CA PHE A 144 -10.91 -1.49 -1.53
C PHE A 144 -12.35 -1.46 -0.97
N LEU A 145 -13.34 -1.85 -1.76
CA LEU A 145 -14.71 -2.01 -1.30
C LEU A 145 -14.83 -3.13 -0.25
N ILE A 146 -14.24 -4.30 -0.52
CA ILE A 146 -14.20 -5.42 0.44
C ILE A 146 -13.42 -5.00 1.69
N GLN A 147 -12.31 -4.28 1.55
CA GLN A 147 -11.53 -3.80 2.69
C GLN A 147 -12.34 -2.86 3.58
N LEU A 148 -13.05 -1.89 2.99
CA LEU A 148 -13.94 -0.98 3.71
C LEU A 148 -15.06 -1.74 4.43
N ALA A 149 -15.75 -2.63 3.71
CA ALA A 149 -16.82 -3.44 4.29
C ALA A 149 -16.33 -4.34 5.43
N ALA A 150 -15.20 -5.03 5.24
CA ALA A 150 -14.59 -5.87 6.25
C ALA A 150 -14.16 -5.06 7.47
N PHE A 151 -13.61 -3.86 7.29
CA PHE A 151 -13.26 -2.97 8.40
C PHE A 151 -14.49 -2.54 9.20
N LEU A 152 -15.54 -2.06 8.53
CA LEU A 152 -16.77 -1.58 9.18
C LEU A 152 -17.54 -2.72 9.87
N CYS A 153 -17.77 -3.83 9.18
CA CYS A 153 -18.49 -4.99 9.71
C CYS A 153 -17.64 -5.79 10.71
N GLY A 154 -16.31 -5.65 10.66
CA GLY A 154 -15.35 -6.34 11.53
C GLY A 154 -15.29 -5.83 12.96
N ARG A 155 -16.12 -4.83 13.31
CA ARG A 155 -16.23 -4.19 14.64
C ARG A 155 -14.86 -3.68 15.11
N PRO A 156 -14.37 -2.54 14.59
CA PRO A 156 -13.05 -1.98 14.90
C PRO A 156 -12.98 -1.32 16.30
N HIS A 157 -13.59 -1.94 17.30
CA HIS A 157 -13.71 -1.45 18.68
C HIS A 157 -12.37 -1.36 19.42
N ARG A 158 -11.31 -1.93 18.84
CA ARG A 158 -9.92 -1.82 19.32
C ARG A 158 -9.29 -0.45 19.02
N MET A 159 -9.99 0.43 18.31
CA MET A 159 -9.54 1.78 17.99
C MET A 159 -10.42 2.82 18.69
N ARG A 160 -9.81 3.97 19.03
CA ARG A 160 -10.55 5.15 19.50
C ARG A 160 -11.50 5.65 18.40
N ARG A 161 -12.64 6.21 18.76
CA ARG A 161 -13.68 6.68 17.82
C ARG A 161 -13.13 7.61 16.73
N GLY A 162 -12.33 8.62 17.10
CA GLY A 162 -11.72 9.55 16.13
C GLY A 162 -10.79 8.84 15.13
N ALA A 163 -9.95 7.93 15.62
CA ALA A 163 -9.09 7.11 14.77
C ALA A 163 -9.89 6.19 13.85
N CYS A 164 -11.01 5.64 14.33
CA CYS A 164 -11.91 4.82 13.52
C CYS A 164 -12.56 5.63 12.39
N ILE A 165 -12.99 6.87 12.67
CA ILE A 165 -13.55 7.77 11.64
C ILE A 165 -12.49 8.07 10.59
N MET A 166 -11.28 8.43 11.00
CA MET A 166 -10.17 8.68 10.07
C MET A 166 -9.84 7.46 9.22
N ALA A 167 -9.75 6.26 9.82
CA ALA A 167 -9.52 5.03 9.08
C ALA A 167 -10.65 4.77 8.08
N THR A 168 -11.90 5.02 8.46
CA THR A 168 -13.05 4.86 7.55
C THR A 168 -12.95 5.81 6.36
N VAL A 169 -12.64 7.09 6.60
CA VAL A 169 -12.42 8.07 5.52
C VAL A 169 -11.26 7.63 4.64
N ALA A 170 -10.15 7.17 5.24
CA ALA A 170 -9.00 6.67 4.51
C ALA A 170 -9.35 5.48 3.59
N LEU A 171 -10.23 4.57 4.03
CA LEU A 171 -10.67 3.44 3.23
C LEU A 171 -11.72 3.81 2.16
N LEU A 172 -12.46 4.89 2.36
CA LEU A 172 -13.42 5.39 1.37
C LEU A 172 -12.72 6.11 0.20
N VAL A 173 -11.62 6.80 0.47
CA VAL A 173 -10.84 7.52 -0.54
C VAL A 173 -10.48 6.68 -1.78
N PRO A 174 -9.86 5.49 -1.67
CA PRO A 174 -9.52 4.70 -2.85
C PRO A 174 -10.77 4.18 -3.59
N VAL A 175 -11.87 3.92 -2.87
CA VAL A 175 -13.15 3.53 -3.50
C VAL A 175 -13.71 4.64 -4.38
N LEU A 176 -13.57 5.90 -3.97
CA LEU A 176 -14.06 7.04 -4.77
C LEU A 176 -13.08 7.40 -5.89
N THR A 177 -11.79 7.39 -5.59
CA THR A 177 -10.74 7.82 -6.54
C THR A 177 -10.45 6.79 -7.63
N VAL A 178 -10.90 5.54 -7.50
CA VAL A 178 -10.82 4.54 -8.59
C VAL A 178 -11.87 4.80 -9.68
N ILE A 179 -12.94 5.55 -9.41
CA ILE A 179 -14.04 5.78 -10.38
C ILE A 179 -13.53 6.42 -11.68
N PRO A 180 -12.73 7.51 -11.67
CA PRO A 180 -12.17 8.07 -12.90
C PRO A 180 -11.23 7.10 -13.63
N ALA A 181 -10.46 6.29 -12.89
CA ALA A 181 -9.55 5.30 -13.46
C ALA A 181 -10.32 4.16 -14.16
N MET A 182 -11.40 3.67 -13.55
CA MET A 182 -12.32 2.71 -14.19
C MET A 182 -12.99 3.32 -15.42
N ALA A 183 -13.49 4.56 -15.32
CA ALA A 183 -14.10 5.21 -16.47
C ALA A 183 -13.12 5.32 -17.65
N TRP A 184 -11.85 5.62 -17.36
CA TRP A 184 -10.78 5.61 -18.36
C TRP A 184 -10.53 4.22 -18.95
N ALA A 185 -10.38 3.18 -18.11
CA ALA A 185 -10.13 1.81 -18.57
C ALA A 185 -11.25 1.26 -19.48
N TRP A 186 -12.49 1.73 -19.30
CA TRP A 186 -13.64 1.38 -20.16
C TRP A 186 -13.86 2.32 -21.34
N GLY A 187 -12.87 3.18 -21.67
CA GLY A 187 -12.94 4.08 -22.82
C GLY A 187 -13.94 5.24 -22.67
N ARG A 188 -14.29 5.61 -21.43
CA ARG A 188 -15.22 6.70 -21.10
C ARG A 188 -14.56 7.69 -20.11
N PRO A 189 -13.45 8.34 -20.49
CA PRO A 189 -12.69 9.19 -19.57
C PRO A 189 -13.54 10.35 -19.05
N ILE A 190 -13.56 10.53 -17.73
CA ILE A 190 -14.18 11.69 -17.05
C ILE A 190 -13.16 12.82 -16.84
N LEU A 191 -11.89 12.44 -16.68
CA LEU A 191 -10.72 13.30 -16.57
C LEU A 191 -9.73 12.93 -17.67
N ASP A 192 -8.92 13.88 -18.11
CA ASP A 192 -7.78 13.53 -18.96
C ASP A 192 -6.72 12.72 -18.17
N ILE A 193 -5.75 12.12 -18.86
CA ILE A 193 -4.74 11.28 -18.20
C ILE A 193 -3.92 12.07 -17.15
N PRO A 194 -3.36 13.24 -17.46
CA PRO A 194 -2.65 14.05 -16.47
C PRO A 194 -3.48 14.40 -15.22
N GLU A 195 -4.74 14.81 -15.41
CA GLU A 195 -5.67 15.14 -14.34
C GLU A 195 -6.05 13.91 -13.52
N MET A 196 -6.36 12.79 -14.17
CA MET A 196 -6.66 11.52 -13.51
C MET A 196 -5.49 11.09 -12.64
N ILE A 197 -4.28 11.10 -13.17
CA ILE A 197 -3.08 10.73 -12.42
C ILE A 197 -2.88 11.65 -11.21
N ARG A 198 -3.01 12.97 -11.39
CA ARG A 198 -2.83 13.94 -10.29
C ARG A 198 -3.90 13.76 -9.22
N TYR A 199 -5.17 13.70 -9.62
CA TYR A 199 -6.30 13.52 -8.72
C TYR A 199 -6.17 12.19 -7.97
N HIS A 200 -6.07 11.08 -8.69
CA HIS A 200 -5.96 9.75 -8.12
C HIS A 200 -4.73 9.63 -7.21
N GLY A 201 -3.56 10.08 -7.67
CA GLY A 201 -2.31 9.99 -6.94
C GLY A 201 -2.30 10.83 -5.65
N ILE A 202 -2.59 12.14 -5.75
CA ILE A 202 -2.52 13.07 -4.61
C ILE A 202 -3.59 12.72 -3.56
N VAL A 203 -4.82 12.45 -4.01
CA VAL A 203 -5.92 12.17 -3.09
C VAL A 203 -5.67 10.83 -2.38
N ASN A 204 -5.13 9.80 -3.03
CA ASN A 204 -4.74 8.57 -2.33
C ASN A 204 -3.54 8.77 -1.41
N ALA A 205 -2.53 9.53 -1.80
CA ALA A 205 -1.37 9.79 -0.93
C ALA A 205 -1.78 10.46 0.38
N ILE A 206 -2.58 11.52 0.32
CA ILE A 206 -3.02 12.28 1.50
C ILE A 206 -4.16 11.54 2.21
N GLY A 207 -5.20 11.20 1.46
CA GLY A 207 -6.45 10.67 1.99
C GLY A 207 -6.38 9.21 2.40
N HIS A 208 -5.86 8.31 1.56
CA HIS A 208 -5.76 6.89 1.91
C HIS A 208 -4.58 6.62 2.83
N VAL A 209 -3.37 6.94 2.36
CA VAL A 209 -2.14 6.57 3.07
C VAL A 209 -1.91 7.50 4.26
N GLY A 210 -1.95 8.82 4.05
CA GLY A 210 -1.74 9.81 5.11
C GLY A 210 -2.73 9.67 6.27
N LEU A 211 -4.04 9.73 6.00
CA LEU A 211 -5.06 9.55 7.04
C LEU A 211 -5.05 8.14 7.63
N GLY A 212 -4.78 7.10 6.83
CA GLY A 212 -4.67 5.73 7.32
C GLY A 212 -3.55 5.58 8.33
N LEU A 213 -2.32 6.01 7.99
CA LEU A 213 -1.18 5.99 8.90
C LEU A 213 -1.44 6.83 10.16
N ALA A 214 -2.02 8.02 10.02
CA ALA A 214 -2.38 8.86 11.16
C ALA A 214 -3.43 8.19 12.07
N ALA A 215 -4.46 7.58 11.48
CA ALA A 215 -5.49 6.83 12.20
C ALA A 215 -4.88 5.69 13.03
N PHE A 216 -3.96 4.92 12.46
CA PHE A 216 -3.33 3.79 13.16
C PHE A 216 -2.26 4.23 14.16
N ALA A 217 -1.57 5.34 13.92
CA ALA A 217 -0.65 5.94 14.90
C ALA A 217 -1.40 6.47 16.14
N TRP A 218 -2.60 7.04 15.96
CA TRP A 218 -3.44 7.51 17.07
C TRP A 218 -4.28 6.40 17.72
N GLY A 219 -4.75 5.44 16.94
CA GLY A 219 -5.58 4.33 17.40
C GLY A 219 -4.79 3.22 18.09
N LYS A 220 -3.55 2.96 17.66
CA LYS A 220 -2.63 1.93 18.15
C LYS A 220 -3.31 0.57 18.43
N PRO A 221 -4.06 -0.01 17.47
CA PRO A 221 -4.66 -1.32 17.70
C PRO A 221 -3.56 -2.37 17.94
N PRO A 222 -3.69 -3.21 18.99
CA PRO A 222 -2.68 -4.22 19.30
C PRO A 222 -2.63 -5.31 18.22
N SER A 223 -1.45 -5.92 18.03
CA SER A 223 -1.33 -7.09 17.16
C SER A 223 -2.17 -8.25 17.71
N HIS A 224 -2.66 -9.13 16.82
CA HIS A 224 -3.30 -10.38 17.21
C HIS A 224 -2.31 -11.45 17.67
N SER A 225 -1.00 -11.20 17.53
CA SER A 225 0.04 -12.11 18.02
C SER A 225 0.23 -11.96 19.52
N ALA A 226 0.32 -13.09 20.23
CA ALA A 226 0.83 -13.09 21.60
C ALA A 226 2.35 -12.85 21.54
N LEU A 227 2.86 -11.88 22.30
CA LEU A 227 4.31 -11.77 22.49
C LEU A 227 4.80 -13.03 23.23
N PRO A 228 5.98 -13.56 22.90
CA PRO A 228 6.57 -14.63 23.69
C PRO A 228 6.70 -14.16 25.15
N ASP A 229 6.17 -14.95 26.07
CA ASP A 229 6.26 -14.72 27.50
C ASP A 229 7.74 -14.64 27.89
N LYS A 230 8.19 -13.44 28.30
CA LYS A 230 9.55 -13.24 28.81
C LYS A 230 9.81 -13.96 30.14
N THR A 231 8.78 -14.57 30.72
CA THR A 231 8.81 -15.26 32.01
C THR A 231 9.40 -16.67 31.97
N ASN A 232 9.63 -17.26 30.78
CA ASN A 232 10.25 -18.59 30.65
C ASN A 232 11.69 -18.57 30.06
N ALA A 233 12.31 -17.40 29.93
CA ALA A 233 13.72 -17.28 29.56
C ALA A 233 14.57 -17.08 30.81
N LEU A 234 14.79 -18.15 31.57
CA LEU A 234 15.92 -18.24 32.52
C LEU A 234 16.96 -19.25 31.98
N PRO A 235 18.25 -19.02 32.28
CA PRO A 235 19.38 -19.60 31.57
C PRO A 235 19.66 -21.02 32.03
N GLY A 236 19.96 -21.90 31.07
CA GLY A 236 20.70 -23.15 31.30
C GLY A 236 22.11 -22.99 30.76
#